data_AF-A0A7C3C558-F1
#
_entry.id   AF-A0A7C3C558-F1
#
_cell.length_a   1.000
_cell.length_b   1.000
_cell.length_c   1.000
_cell.angle_alpha   90.00
_cell.angle_beta   90.00
_cell.angle_gamma   90.00
#
_symmetry.space_group_name_H-M   'P 1'
#
loop_
_entity.id
_entity.type
_entity.pdbx_description
1 polymer ?
#
loop_
_entity_poly.entity_id
_entity_poly.type
_entity_poly.pdbx_seq_one_letter_code
_entity_poly.pdbx_strand_id
1 'polypeptide(L)' 'MHETTYIHRMIDLLDPARNVYLNATHQEAMEAVRSGDPARIRAIDGQFALVARDGQTVRMARTIGRPLRYFLAKESDG' A
#
# COMPACT_ATOMS: atom_id res chain seq x y z
N MET A 1 0.67 -24.32 -19.28
CA MET A 1 0.23 -23.62 -18.04
C MET A 1 0.00 -22.18 -18.42
N HIS A 2 -1.20 -21.64 -18.24
CA HIS A 2 -1.40 -20.19 -18.40
C HIS A 2 -0.83 -19.51 -17.16
N GLU A 3 0.18 -18.66 -17.32
CA GLU A 3 0.62 -17.75 -16.26
C GLU A 3 -0.47 -16.70 -16.07
N THR A 4 -1.38 -16.94 -15.13
CA THR A 4 -2.35 -15.93 -14.72
C THR A 4 -1.59 -14.81 -14.02
N THR A 5 -1.38 -13.68 -14.72
CA THR A 5 -0.88 -12.46 -14.10
C THR A 5 -2.04 -11.78 -13.37
N TYR A 6 -2.19 -12.04 -12.07
CA TYR A 6 -3.39 -11.64 -11.30
C TYR A 6 -3.55 -10.13 -11.11
N ILE A 7 -2.46 -9.34 -11.13
CA ILE A 7 -2.49 -7.87 -11.08
C ILE A 7 -1.60 -7.33 -12.19
N HIS A 8 -2.22 -6.95 -13.31
CA HIS A 8 -1.51 -6.38 -14.46
C HIS A 8 -1.00 -4.96 -14.18
N ARG A 9 -1.90 -4.10 -13.70
CA ARG A 9 -1.65 -2.68 -13.48
C ARG A 9 -2.11 -2.23 -12.09
N MET A 10 -1.31 -1.37 -11.46
CA MET A 10 -1.65 -0.69 -10.21
C MET A 10 -1.50 0.81 -10.43
N ILE A 11 -2.52 1.57 -10.05
CA ILE A 11 -2.49 3.03 -10.04
C ILE A 11 -2.65 3.47 -8.58
N ASP A 12 -1.62 4.11 -8.04
CA ASP A 12 -1.69 4.74 -6.73
C ASP A 12 -2.16 6.19 -6.90
N LEU A 13 -3.29 6.53 -6.28
CA LEU A 13 -3.88 7.87 -6.29
C LEU A 13 -3.70 8.59 -4.96
N LEU A 14 -2.90 8.04 -4.04
CA LEU A 14 -2.62 8.67 -2.77
C LEU A 14 -1.68 9.84 -2.95
N ASP A 15 -1.98 10.93 -2.25
CA ASP A 15 -1.04 12.02 -2.06
C ASP A 15 -0.10 11.69 -0.89
N PRO A 16 1.21 11.44 -1.14
CA PRO A 16 2.16 11.09 -0.10
C PRO A 16 2.49 12.26 0.83
N ALA A 17 2.33 13.51 0.38
CA ALA A 17 2.59 14.71 1.18
C ALA A 17 1.58 14.90 2.31
N ARG A 18 0.41 14.23 2.22
CA ARG A 18 -0.61 14.21 3.28
C ARG A 18 -0.34 13.18 4.37
N ASN A 19 0.75 12.40 4.27
CA ASN A 19 1.18 11.54 5.37
C ASN A 19 1.87 12.37 6.46
N VAL A 20 1.53 12.06 7.70
CA VAL A 20 2.26 12.56 8.87
C VAL A 20 2.86 11.37 9.58
N TYR A 21 4.17 11.38 9.73
CA TYR A 21 4.93 10.38 10.47
C TYR A 21 5.60 11.04 11.67
N LEU A 22 5.49 10.42 12.84
CA LEU A 22 6.02 10.95 14.10
C LEU A 22 7.33 10.28 14.51
N ASN A 23 7.59 9.07 14.03
CA ASN A 23 8.74 8.25 14.44
C ASN A 23 9.44 7.51 13.29
N ALA A 24 9.07 7.81 12.03
CA ALA A 24 9.61 7.14 10.85
C ALA A 24 9.65 8.11 9.66
N THR A 25 10.50 7.82 8.69
CA THR A 25 10.47 8.44 7.36
C THR A 25 9.42 7.75 6.47
N HIS A 26 9.04 8.41 5.38
CA HIS A 26 8.16 7.81 4.38
C HIS A 26 8.73 6.50 3.82
N GLN A 27 10.05 6.43 3.58
CA GLN A 27 10.70 5.24 3.03
C GLN A 27 10.65 4.06 4.01
N GLU A 28 10.92 4.30 5.30
CA GLU A 28 10.85 3.26 6.34
C GLU A 28 9.42 2.74 6.51
N ALA A 29 8.44 3.64 6.50
CA ALA A 29 7.03 3.27 6.57
C ALA A 29 6.59 2.46 5.33
N MET A 30 7.02 2.85 4.13
CA MET A 30 6.78 2.10 2.90
C MET A 30 7.40 0.71 2.93
N GLU A 31 8.61 0.58 3.47
CA GLU A 31 9.29 -0.71 3.58
C GLU A 31 8.61 -1.64 4.60
N ALA A 32 8.11 -1.09 5.71
CA ALA A 32 7.30 -1.86 6.67
C ALA A 32 6.00 -2.39 6.03
N VAL A 33 5.32 -1.58 5.21
CA VAL A 33 4.14 -2.03 4.46
C VAL A 33 4.51 -3.05 3.39
N ARG A 34 5.62 -2.84 2.68
CA ARG A 34 6.13 -3.78 1.67
C ARG A 34 6.47 -5.13 2.28
N SER A 35 7.08 -5.17 3.46
CA SER A 35 7.46 -6.44 4.12
C SER A 35 6.25 -7.26 4.57
N GLY A 36 5.08 -6.63 4.74
CA GLY A 36 3.88 -7.29 5.22
C GLY A 36 3.93 -7.73 6.67
N ASP A 37 4.88 -7.20 7.46
CA ASP A 37 5.02 -7.52 8.89
C ASP A 37 4.06 -6.62 9.70
N PRO A 38 3.00 -7.17 10.31
CA PRO A 38 2.04 -6.37 11.06
C PRO A 38 2.65 -5.67 12.28
N ALA A 39 3.71 -6.22 12.87
CA ALA A 39 4.38 -5.60 14.02
C ALA A 39 5.13 -4.33 13.59
N ARG A 40 5.84 -4.38 12.45
CA ARG A 40 6.51 -3.20 11.88
C ARG A 40 5.52 -2.12 11.48
N ILE A 41 4.37 -2.49 10.91
CA ILE A 41 3.32 -1.53 10.54
C ILE A 41 2.71 -0.87 11.79
N ARG A 42 2.44 -1.65 12.84
CA ARG A 42 1.90 -1.13 14.12
C ARG A 42 2.86 -0.20 14.85
N ALA A 43 4.15 -0.31 14.61
CA ALA A 43 5.16 0.55 15.21
C ALA A 43 5.25 1.94 14.54
N ILE A 44 4.53 2.20 13.44
CA ILE A 44 4.54 3.50 12.77
C ILE A 44 3.55 4.42 13.48
N ASP A 45 4.07 5.50 14.07
CA ASP A 45 3.25 6.52 14.72
C ASP A 45 2.92 7.66 13.75
N GLY A 46 1.66 8.12 13.79
CA GLY A 46 1.19 9.26 13.00
C GLY A 46 -0.13 8.99 12.28
N GLN A 47 -0.31 9.63 11.12
CA GLN A 47 -1.50 9.51 10.28
C GLN A 47 -1.06 9.29 8.84
N PHE A 48 -1.18 8.05 8.36
CA PHE A 48 -0.74 7.65 7.03
C PHE A 48 -1.74 6.73 6.32
N ALA A 49 -1.59 6.65 5.00
CA ALA A 49 -2.18 5.67 4.10
C ALA A 49 -1.13 5.37 3.03
N LEU A 50 -0.82 4.09 2.87
CA LEU A 50 0.29 3.61 2.07
C LEU A 50 -0.14 2.36 1.29
N VAL A 51 0.38 2.25 0.07
CA VAL A 51 0.24 1.06 -0.77
C VAL A 51 1.62 0.64 -1.27
N ALA A 52 1.97 -0.63 -1.09
CA ALA A 52 3.20 -1.21 -1.60
C ALA A 52 2.87 -2.37 -2.53
N ARG A 53 3.60 -2.46 -3.65
CA ARG A 53 3.53 -3.60 -4.57
C ARG A 53 4.80 -4.43 -4.46
N ASP A 54 4.61 -5.74 -4.39
CA ASP A 54 5.67 -6.75 -4.39
C ASP A 54 5.24 -7.88 -5.35
N GLY A 55 5.74 -7.82 -6.59
CA GLY A 55 5.26 -8.66 -7.69
C GLY A 55 3.77 -8.47 -7.95
N GLN A 56 2.98 -9.51 -7.67
CA GLN A 56 1.52 -9.52 -7.79
C GLN A 56 0.82 -9.18 -6.46
N THR A 57 1.56 -9.11 -5.36
CA THR A 57 1.00 -8.80 -4.05
C THR A 57 0.91 -7.28 -3.89
N VAL A 58 -0.30 -6.79 -3.61
CA VAL A 58 -0.52 -5.40 -3.22
C VAL A 58 -0.84 -5.38 -1.73
N ARG A 59 0.01 -4.71 -0.95
CA ARG A 59 -0.17 -4.51 0.49
C ARG A 59 -0.60 -3.08 0.75
N MET A 60 -1.64 -2.93 1.55
CA MET A 60 -2.20 -1.63 1.91
C MET A 60 -2.25 -1.50 3.42
N ALA A 61 -1.83 -0.36 3.94
CA ALA A 61 -1.92 -0.03 5.35
C ALA A 61 -2.40 1.41 5.53
N ARG A 62 -3.24 1.62 6.53
CA ARG A 62 -3.81 2.94 6.83
C ARG A 62 -4.09 3.10 8.31
N THR A 63 -4.06 4.35 8.74
CA THR A 63 -4.52 4.80 10.06
C THR A 63 -6.00 5.19 10.04
N ILE A 64 -6.63 5.34 11.21
CA ILE A 64 -8.06 5.68 11.27
C ILE A 64 -8.39 7.00 10.55
N GLY A 65 -7.55 8.04 10.70
CA GLY A 65 -7.80 9.37 10.14
C GLY A 65 -7.41 9.55 8.66
N ARG A 66 -6.79 8.56 8.01
CA ARG A 66 -6.57 8.56 6.55
C ARG A 66 -7.34 7.40 5.91
N PRO A 67 -8.58 7.61 5.43
CA PRO A 67 -9.33 6.56 4.76
C PRO A 67 -8.60 6.15 3.47
N LEU A 68 -8.60 4.85 3.20
CA LEU A 68 -8.03 4.24 2.00
C LEU A 68 -9.10 3.39 1.34
N ARG A 69 -9.25 3.54 0.03
CA ARG A 69 -10.18 2.76 -0.79
C ARG A 69 -9.42 2.24 -2.00
N TYR A 70 -9.82 1.06 -2.46
CA TYR A 70 -9.30 0.47 -3.67
C TYR A 70 -10.45 0.04 -4.55
N PHE A 71 -10.18 -0.03 -5.84
CA PHE A 71 -11.07 -0.62 -6.83
C PHE A 71 -10.25 -1.61 -7.65
N LEU A 72 -10.74 -2.84 -7.73
CA LEU A 72 -10.17 -3.88 -8.57
C LEU A 72 -11.14 -4.16 -9.70
N ALA A 73 -10.68 -4.00 -10.93
CA ALA A 73 -11.42 -4.33 -12.13
C ALA A 73 -10.63 -5.33 -12.97
N LYS A 74 -11.37 -6.15 -13.71
CA LYS A 74 -10.83 -6.90 -14.83
C LYS A 74 -10.67 -5.94 -16.02
N GLU A 75 -9.53 -5.96 -16.69
CA GLU A 75 -9.39 -5.22 -17.94
C GLU A 75 -10.34 -5.78 -19.00
N SER A 76 -10.98 -4.90 -19.76
CA SER A 76 -12.04 -5.23 -20.71
C SER A 76 -11.57 -6.06 -21.91
N ASP A 77 -10.27 -6.08 -22.19
CA ASP A 77 -9.65 -6.91 -23.25
C ASP A 77 -9.26 -8.33 -22.76
N GLY A 78 -9.81 -8.79 -21.64
CA GLY A 78 -9.53 -10.11 -21.07
C GLY A 78 -10.47 -11.22 -21.52
#